data_AF-A0AAW5EVL1-F1
#
_entry.id   AF-A0AAW5EVL1-F1
#
_cell.length_a   1.000
_cell.length_b   1.000
_cell.length_c   1.000
_cell.angle_alpha   90.00
_cell.angle_beta   90.00
_cell.angle_gamma   90.00
#
_symmetry.space_group_name_H-M   'P 1'
#
loop_
_entity.id
_entity.type
_entity.pdbx_description
1 polymer ?
#
loop_
_entity_poly.entity_id
_entity_poly.type
_entity_poly.pdbx_seq_one_letter_code
_entity_poly.pdbx_strand_id
1 'polypeptide(L)'
;KLHDKIRARIENVDAEGRLSRETVVTTPGRMLVGQILPRNAALPFSLINRQLTKKIVSDVIDAVYRHCGQKECVIFCDRLMGLGFRHAARSGISFGKDDMIVPAEKKGLVDRTAAEVKEFEQQYQDGLITAGERYNKVVDAWSRCTDEVQAAMMKEISKQEI
;
A
#
# COMPACT_ATOMS: atom_id res chain seq x y z
N LYS A 1 -10.25 -18.98 -4.00
CA LYS A 1 -9.84 -17.64 -4.46
C LYS A 1 -10.60 -16.58 -3.63
N LEU A 2 -9.93 -15.87 -2.72
CA LEU A 2 -10.56 -14.97 -1.73
C LEU A 2 -10.82 -13.55 -2.28
N HIS A 3 -10.05 -13.16 -3.31
CA HIS A 3 -10.08 -11.82 -3.91
C HIS A 3 -10.77 -11.80 -5.28
N ASP A 4 -11.37 -12.91 -5.70
CA ASP A 4 -12.13 -12.98 -6.95
C ASP A 4 -13.36 -12.08 -6.91
N LYS A 5 -13.66 -11.47 -8.06
CA LYS A 5 -14.88 -10.68 -8.23
C LYS A 5 -16.09 -11.63 -8.26
N ILE A 6 -17.00 -11.42 -7.33
CA ILE A 6 -18.28 -12.14 -7.21
C ILE A 6 -19.43 -11.14 -7.21
N ARG A 7 -20.62 -11.60 -7.62
CA ARG A 7 -21.88 -10.89 -7.38
C ARG A 7 -22.49 -11.46 -6.11
N ALA A 8 -22.59 -10.65 -5.06
CA ALA A 8 -23.15 -11.05 -3.79
C ALA A 8 -24.42 -10.24 -3.49
N ARG A 9 -25.41 -10.91 -2.91
CA ARG A 9 -26.60 -10.25 -2.36
C ARG A 9 -26.30 -9.86 -0.93
N ILE A 10 -26.44 -8.58 -0.62
CA ILE A 10 -26.24 -8.02 0.72
C ILE A 10 -27.57 -7.52 1.27
N GLU A 11 -27.72 -7.63 2.59
CA GLU A 11 -28.84 -7.03 3.32
C GLU A 11 -28.32 -5.74 3.95
N ASN A 12 -28.79 -4.60 3.43
CA ASN A 12 -28.56 -3.29 4.02
C ASN A 12 -29.77 -2.91 4.87
N VAL A 13 -29.56 -2.05 5.86
CA VAL A 13 -30.64 -1.45 6.65
C VAL A 13 -30.86 -0.05 6.09
N ASP A 14 -32.09 0.29 5.69
CA ASP A 14 -32.43 1.64 5.24
C ASP A 14 -32.71 2.55 6.44
N ALA A 15 -32.81 3.87 6.22
CA ALA A 15 -33.07 4.87 7.27
C ALA A 15 -34.36 4.62 8.08
N GLU A 16 -35.34 3.89 7.51
CA GLU A 16 -36.57 3.50 8.20
C GLU A 16 -36.49 2.12 8.88
N GLY A 17 -35.29 1.53 9.02
CA GLY A 17 -35.10 0.23 9.68
C GLY A 17 -35.55 -0.98 8.85
N ARG A 18 -35.89 -0.77 7.57
CA ARG A 18 -36.28 -1.83 6.63
C ARG A 18 -35.05 -2.50 6.03
N LEU A 19 -35.12 -3.81 5.83
CA LEU A 19 -34.05 -4.57 5.19
C LEU A 19 -34.16 -4.43 3.66
N SER A 20 -33.26 -3.67 3.06
CA SER A 20 -33.11 -3.60 1.60
C SER A 20 -32.12 -4.66 1.12
N ARG A 21 -32.47 -5.33 0.02
CA ARG A 21 -31.61 -6.35 -0.60
C ARG A 21 -31.04 -5.78 -1.87
N GLU A 22 -29.73 -5.56 -1.87
CA GLU A 22 -29.01 -5.06 -3.03
C GLU A 22 -28.04 -6.14 -3.54
N THR A 23 -27.84 -6.19 -4.86
CA THR A 23 -26.81 -7.05 -5.47
C THR A 23 -25.61 -6.20 -5.82
N VAL A 24 -24.47 -6.45 -5.18
CA VAL A 24 -23.23 -5.70 -5.37
C VAL A 24 -22.13 -6.59 -5.94
N VAL A 25 -21.24 -5.98 -6.73
CA VAL A 25 -20.00 -6.63 -7.15
C VAL A 25 -18.95 -6.43 -6.06
N THR A 26 -18.45 -7.53 -5.50
CA THR A 26 -17.50 -7.50 -4.38
C THR A 26 -16.57 -8.73 -4.42
N THR A 27 -15.82 -8.97 -3.35
CA THR A 27 -14.97 -10.16 -3.20
C THR A 27 -15.37 -10.99 -1.98
N PRO A 28 -15.13 -12.31 -1.97
CA PRO A 28 -15.39 -13.14 -0.80
C PRO A 28 -14.73 -12.60 0.48
N GLY A 29 -13.51 -12.08 0.40
CA GLY A 29 -12.82 -11.47 1.54
C GLY A 29 -13.53 -10.23 2.10
N ARG A 30 -14.03 -9.34 1.23
CA ARG A 30 -14.81 -8.17 1.66
C ARG A 30 -16.15 -8.57 2.25
N MET A 31 -16.74 -9.67 1.79
CA MET A 31 -17.97 -10.19 2.39
C MET A 31 -17.77 -10.70 3.82
N LEU A 32 -16.64 -11.34 4.12
CA LEU A 32 -16.32 -11.76 5.49
C LEU A 32 -16.19 -10.55 6.42
N VAL A 33 -15.60 -9.44 5.94
CA VAL A 33 -15.56 -8.18 6.68
C VAL A 33 -16.96 -7.55 6.80
N GLY A 34 -17.82 -7.73 5.81
CA GLY A 34 -19.21 -7.29 5.88
C GLY A 34 -20.03 -7.97 6.97
N GLN A 35 -19.71 -9.22 7.31
CA GLN A 35 -20.41 -9.96 8.36
C GLN A 35 -20.14 -9.43 9.77
N ILE A 36 -19.00 -8.78 9.98
CA ILE A 36 -18.64 -8.20 11.28
C ILE A 36 -19.16 -6.77 11.46
N LEU A 37 -19.54 -6.09 10.37
CA LEU A 37 -20.03 -4.71 10.39
C LEU A 37 -21.38 -4.63 11.12
N PRO A 38 -21.57 -3.69 12.05
CA PRO A 38 -22.87 -3.49 12.72
C PRO A 38 -23.95 -3.13 11.71
N ARG A 39 -25.15 -3.70 11.90
CA ARG A 39 -26.32 -3.41 11.06
C ARG A 39 -26.87 -2.04 11.43
N ASN A 40 -26.51 -1.02 10.65
CA ASN A 40 -26.97 0.35 10.85
C ASN A 40 -27.16 1.04 9.49
N ALA A 41 -28.20 1.87 9.38
CA ALA A 41 -28.50 2.62 8.17
C ALA A 41 -27.39 3.59 7.75
N ALA A 42 -26.62 4.10 8.72
CA ALA A 42 -25.51 5.00 8.44
C ALA A 42 -24.20 4.28 8.05
N LEU A 43 -24.20 2.94 7.98
CA LEU A 43 -23.03 2.13 7.63
C LEU A 43 -23.28 1.33 6.34
N PRO A 44 -23.22 1.96 5.16
CA PRO A 44 -23.40 1.26 3.90
C PRO A 44 -22.22 0.31 3.61
N PHE A 45 -22.50 -0.82 2.95
CA PHE A 45 -21.49 -1.78 2.52
C PHE A 45 -20.41 -1.16 1.59
N SER A 46 -20.72 -0.04 0.94
CA SER A 46 -19.75 0.71 0.13
C SER A 46 -18.49 1.14 0.92
N LEU A 47 -18.60 1.35 2.24
CA LEU A 47 -17.47 1.70 3.11
C LEU A 47 -16.36 0.64 3.10
N ILE A 48 -16.75 -0.63 2.99
CA ILE A 48 -15.85 -1.78 3.00
C ILE A 48 -15.62 -2.38 1.61
N ASN A 49 -16.39 -1.96 0.59
CA ASN A 49 -16.23 -2.44 -0.78
C ASN A 49 -15.08 -1.74 -1.55
N ARG A 50 -13.95 -1.52 -0.86
CA ARG A 50 -12.72 -0.91 -1.38
C ARG A 50 -11.50 -1.65 -0.86
N GLN A 51 -10.31 -1.29 -1.32
CA GLN A 51 -9.08 -1.84 -0.75
C GLN A 51 -8.91 -1.28 0.67
N LEU A 52 -8.90 -2.15 1.68
CA LEU A 52 -8.82 -1.75 3.08
C LEU A 52 -7.36 -1.50 3.46
N THR A 53 -6.90 -0.26 3.28
CA THR A 53 -5.62 0.21 3.83
C THR A 53 -5.77 0.60 5.30
N LYS A 54 -4.66 0.80 6.02
CA LYS A 54 -4.66 1.24 7.43
C LYS A 54 -5.56 2.46 7.65
N LYS A 55 -5.47 3.46 6.76
CA LYS A 55 -6.29 4.68 6.83
C LYS A 55 -7.77 4.38 6.69
N ILE A 56 -8.13 3.60 5.68
CA ILE A 56 -9.53 3.24 5.41
C ILE A 56 -10.13 2.44 6.57
N VAL A 57 -9.36 1.54 7.19
CA VAL A 57 -9.81 0.81 8.39
C VAL A 57 -10.08 1.77 9.54
N SER A 58 -9.21 2.77 9.76
CA SER A 58 -9.44 3.81 10.77
C SER A 58 -10.72 4.60 10.49
N ASP A 59 -10.98 4.96 9.23
CA ASP A 59 -12.20 5.69 8.83
C ASP A 59 -13.46 4.84 9.09
N VAL A 60 -13.40 3.52 8.86
CA VAL A 60 -14.52 2.60 9.14
C VAL A 60 -14.78 2.51 10.65
N ILE A 61 -13.73 2.44 11.47
CA ILE A 61 -13.86 2.42 12.93
C ILE A 61 -14.50 3.72 13.43
N ASP A 62 -14.06 4.87 12.91
CA ASP A 62 -14.64 6.18 13.24
C ASP A 62 -16.12 6.26 12.83
N ALA A 63 -16.50 5.77 11.64
CA ALA A 63 -17.89 5.70 11.22
C ALA A 63 -18.73 4.81 12.16
N VAL A 64 -18.22 3.64 12.54
CA VAL A 64 -18.89 2.74 13.49
C VAL A 64 -19.06 3.42 14.85
N TYR A 65 -18.03 4.11 15.34
CA TYR A 65 -18.07 4.83 16.61
C TYR A 65 -19.14 5.95 16.60
N ARG A 66 -19.19 6.76 15.54
CA ARG A 66 -20.14 7.88 15.43
C ARG A 66 -21.59 7.43 15.32
N HIS A 67 -21.85 6.32 14.64
CA HIS A 67 -23.22 5.91 14.30
C HIS A 67 -23.78 4.79 15.18
N CYS A 68 -22.93 3.93 15.76
CA CYS A 68 -23.36 2.79 16.60
C CYS A 68 -22.96 2.93 18.07
N GLY A 69 -22.15 3.95 18.41
CA GLY A 69 -21.70 4.21 19.77
C GLY A 69 -20.51 3.35 20.22
N GLN A 70 -20.07 3.59 21.45
CA GLN A 70 -18.81 3.04 21.99
C GLN A 70 -18.83 1.51 22.12
N LYS A 71 -19.92 0.94 22.66
CA LYS A 71 -20.02 -0.51 22.92
C LYS A 71 -19.89 -1.34 21.64
N GLU A 72 -20.65 -0.96 20.60
CA GLU A 72 -20.61 -1.67 19.31
C GLU A 72 -19.25 -1.48 18.61
N CYS A 73 -18.62 -0.32 18.75
CA CYS A 73 -17.29 -0.07 18.22
C CYS A 73 -16.23 -1.02 18.83
N VAL A 74 -16.24 -1.21 20.15
CA VAL A 74 -15.30 -2.14 20.83
C VAL A 74 -15.51 -3.57 20.31
N ILE A 75 -16.76 -4.03 20.24
CA ILE A 75 -17.10 -5.37 19.73
C ILE A 75 -16.65 -5.54 18.27
N PHE A 76 -16.83 -4.50 17.44
CA PHE A 76 -16.38 -4.50 16.06
C PHE A 76 -14.85 -4.61 15.94
N CYS A 77 -14.11 -3.83 16.73
CA CYS A 77 -12.64 -3.87 16.76
C CYS A 77 -12.11 -5.25 17.16
N ASP A 78 -12.68 -5.89 18.18
CA ASP A 78 -12.27 -7.23 18.60
C ASP A 78 -12.52 -8.28 17.52
N ARG A 79 -13.68 -8.22 16.85
CA ARG A 79 -14.01 -9.11 15.74
C ARG A 79 -13.10 -8.88 14.53
N LEU A 80 -12.81 -7.62 14.22
CA LEU A 80 -11.90 -7.25 13.14
C LEU A 80 -10.48 -7.75 13.41
N MET A 81 -10.00 -7.60 14.65
CA MET A 81 -8.71 -8.12 15.09
C MET A 81 -8.65 -9.65 14.93
N GLY A 82 -9.65 -10.37 15.44
CA GLY A 82 -9.70 -11.83 15.34
C GLY A 82 -9.77 -12.34 13.90
N LEU A 83 -10.55 -11.69 13.04
CA LEU A 83 -10.63 -12.00 11.61
C LEU A 83 -9.29 -11.72 10.92
N GLY A 84 -8.69 -10.56 11.21
CA GLY A 84 -7.40 -10.13 10.66
C GLY A 84 -6.28 -11.11 10.97
N PHE A 85 -6.07 -11.45 12.25
CA PHE A 85 -5.02 -12.40 12.65
C PHE A 85 -5.23 -13.79 12.05
N ARG A 86 -6.47 -14.28 11.99
CA ARG A 86 -6.78 -15.59 11.39
C ARG A 86 -6.41 -15.63 9.91
N HIS A 87 -6.79 -14.60 9.16
CA HIS A 87 -6.50 -14.55 7.73
C HIS A 87 -5.04 -14.22 7.43
N ALA A 88 -4.37 -13.43 8.28
CA ALA A 88 -2.94 -13.19 8.18
C ALA A 88 -2.10 -14.46 8.43
N ALA A 89 -2.49 -15.26 9.44
CA ALA A 89 -1.84 -16.56 9.67
C ALA A 89 -2.08 -17.53 8.50
N ARG A 90 -3.29 -17.54 7.94
CA ARG A 90 -3.66 -18.41 6.82
C ARG A 90 -3.03 -17.98 5.49
N SER A 91 -2.74 -16.70 5.29
CA SER A 91 -2.15 -16.22 4.03
C SER A 91 -0.71 -16.70 3.85
N GLY A 92 -0.01 -17.05 4.95
CA GLY A 92 1.34 -17.57 4.88
C GLY A 92 2.34 -16.59 4.26
N ILE A 93 2.06 -15.28 4.35
CA ILE A 93 2.96 -14.24 3.83
C ILE A 93 4.28 -14.37 4.58
N SER A 94 5.34 -14.64 3.82
CA SER A 94 6.71 -14.71 4.29
C SER A 94 7.55 -13.72 3.50
N PHE A 95 8.74 -13.43 4.00
CA PHE A 95 9.68 -12.53 3.36
C PHE A 95 11.06 -13.19 3.34
N GLY A 96 11.58 -13.42 2.14
CA GLY A 96 12.84 -14.10 1.89
C GLY A 96 13.81 -13.25 1.07
N LYS A 97 14.99 -13.81 0.79
CA LYS A 97 16.01 -13.15 -0.03
C LYS A 97 15.53 -12.86 -1.45
N ASP A 98 14.65 -13.69 -1.98
CA ASP A 98 14.19 -13.63 -3.38
C ASP A 98 13.09 -12.57 -3.58
N ASP A 99 12.49 -12.07 -2.50
CA ASP A 99 11.58 -10.90 -2.53
C ASP A 99 12.37 -9.58 -2.67
N MET A 100 13.70 -9.60 -2.47
CA MET A 100 14.58 -8.45 -2.69
C MET A 100 15.08 -8.42 -4.14
N ILE A 101 14.27 -7.85 -5.04
CA ILE A 101 14.63 -7.71 -6.45
C ILE A 101 15.63 -6.56 -6.62
N VAL A 102 16.84 -6.89 -7.03
CA VAL A 102 17.83 -5.90 -7.47
C VAL A 102 17.56 -5.55 -8.94
N PRO A 103 17.26 -4.29 -9.29
CA PRO A 103 16.97 -3.92 -10.67
C PRO A 103 18.20 -4.10 -11.55
N ALA A 104 18.04 -4.68 -12.74
CA ALA A 104 19.12 -4.88 -13.71
C ALA A 104 19.79 -3.55 -14.12
N GLU A 105 19.01 -2.46 -14.11
CA GLU A 105 19.45 -1.10 -14.41
C GLU A 105 20.48 -0.56 -13.41
N LYS A 106 20.55 -1.11 -12.18
CA LYS A 106 21.43 -0.62 -11.11
C LYS A 106 22.89 -0.51 -11.56
N LYS A 107 23.42 -1.54 -12.22
CA LYS A 107 24.83 -1.55 -12.62
C LYS A 107 25.12 -0.45 -13.64
N GLY A 108 24.26 -0.28 -14.65
CA GLY A 108 24.41 0.78 -15.65
C GLY A 108 24.26 2.18 -15.07
N LEU A 109 23.41 2.36 -14.05
CA LEU A 109 23.27 3.62 -13.32
C LEU A 109 24.56 4.00 -12.58
N VAL A 110 25.12 3.05 -11.82
CA VAL A 110 26.37 3.27 -11.09
C VAL A 110 27.55 3.51 -12.03
N ASP A 111 27.67 2.73 -13.11
CA ASP A 111 28.76 2.86 -14.07
C ASP A 111 28.73 4.23 -14.79
N ARG A 112 27.53 4.74 -15.12
CA ARG A 112 27.35 6.07 -15.71
C ARG A 112 27.76 7.18 -14.73
N THR A 113 27.29 7.12 -13.47
CA THR A 113 27.67 8.12 -12.46
C THR A 113 29.16 8.08 -12.16
N ALA A 114 29.79 6.89 -12.13
CA ALA A 114 31.23 6.78 -11.96
C ALA A 114 32.01 7.42 -13.13
N ALA A 115 31.51 7.32 -14.36
CA ALA A 115 32.08 8.00 -15.51
C ALA A 115 31.95 9.53 -15.41
N GLU A 116 30.78 10.04 -15.00
CA GLU A 116 30.55 11.48 -14.76
C GLU A 116 31.48 12.04 -13.68
N VAL A 117 31.66 11.32 -12.58
CA VAL A 117 32.58 11.72 -11.50
C VAL A 117 34.02 11.77 -11.99
N LYS A 118 34.43 10.84 -12.85
CA LYS A 118 35.76 10.85 -13.48
C LYS A 118 35.94 12.08 -14.39
N GLU A 119 34.90 12.50 -15.08
CA GLU A 119 34.93 13.72 -15.90
C GLU A 119 35.08 14.98 -15.03
N PHE A 120 34.37 15.06 -13.89
CA PHE A 120 34.56 16.18 -12.94
C PHE A 120 35.96 16.19 -12.33
N GLU A 121 36.56 15.03 -12.09
CA GLU A 121 37.95 14.94 -11.62
C GLU A 121 38.91 15.47 -12.69
N GLN A 122 38.69 15.12 -13.96
CA GLN A 122 39.52 15.62 -15.06
C GLN A 122 39.37 17.14 -15.20
N GLN A 123 38.15 17.68 -15.14
CA GLN A 123 37.91 19.12 -15.19
C GLN A 123 38.60 19.88 -14.05
N TYR A 124 38.71 19.26 -12.87
CA TYR A 124 39.46 19.81 -11.75
C TYR A 124 40.97 19.82 -12.02
N GLN A 125 41.51 18.73 -12.58
CA GLN A 125 42.92 18.64 -12.96
C GLN A 125 43.31 19.64 -14.06
N ASP A 126 42.41 19.86 -15.02
CA ASP A 126 42.57 20.83 -16.10
C ASP A 126 42.39 22.29 -15.62
N GLY A 127 42.02 22.50 -14.35
CA GLY A 127 41.83 23.82 -13.74
C GLY A 127 40.54 24.53 -14.15
N LEU A 128 39.57 23.82 -14.74
CA LEU A 128 38.29 24.37 -15.21
C LEU A 128 37.31 24.63 -14.06
N ILE A 129 37.41 23.87 -12.98
CA ILE A 129 36.53 23.98 -11.80
C ILE A 129 37.34 24.06 -10.50
N THR A 130 36.74 24.65 -9.47
CA THR A 130 37.34 24.70 -8.13
C THR A 130 37.07 23.43 -7.32
N ALA A 131 37.85 23.21 -6.25
CA ALA A 131 37.68 22.04 -5.38
C ALA A 131 36.29 21.98 -4.71
N GLY A 132 35.70 23.13 -4.36
CA GLY A 132 34.37 23.22 -3.78
C GLY A 132 33.26 22.88 -4.78
N GLU A 133 33.38 23.36 -6.02
CA GLU A 133 32.44 23.02 -7.10
C GLU A 133 32.51 21.55 -7.47
N ARG A 134 33.71 20.96 -7.52
CA ARG A 134 33.90 19.51 -7.73
C ARG A 134 33.15 18.72 -6.66
N TYR A 135 33.31 19.07 -5.38
CA TYR A 135 32.64 18.36 -4.29
C TYR A 135 31.11 18.38 -4.44
N ASN A 136 30.52 19.57 -4.67
CA ASN A 136 29.08 19.70 -4.84
C ASN A 136 28.58 18.90 -6.06
N LYS A 137 29.27 18.98 -7.20
CA LYS A 137 28.90 18.23 -8.41
C LYS A 137 28.94 16.71 -8.20
N VAL A 138 29.96 16.20 -7.49
CA VAL A 138 30.08 14.77 -7.19
C VAL A 138 28.96 14.32 -6.25
N VAL A 139 28.66 15.10 -5.21
CA VAL A 139 27.55 14.80 -4.28
C VAL A 139 26.22 14.79 -5.02
N ASP A 140 25.96 15.79 -5.88
CA ASP A 140 24.73 15.87 -6.66
C ASP A 140 24.57 14.68 -7.63
N ALA A 141 25.65 14.25 -8.28
CA ALA A 141 25.64 13.11 -9.19
C ALA A 141 25.31 11.79 -8.46
N TRP A 142 25.90 11.56 -7.29
CA TRP A 142 25.60 10.38 -6.47
C TRP A 142 24.20 10.43 -5.83
N SER A 143 23.73 11.62 -5.44
CA SER A 143 22.36 11.81 -4.97
C SER A 143 21.36 11.42 -6.07
N ARG A 144 21.56 11.94 -7.29
CA ARG A 144 20.71 11.61 -8.45
C ARG A 144 20.74 10.11 -8.75
N CYS A 145 21.92 9.48 -8.73
CA CYS A 145 22.05 8.04 -8.94
C CYS A 145 21.24 7.24 -7.91
N THR A 146 21.25 7.67 -6.65
CA THR A 146 20.48 7.03 -5.57
C THR A 146 18.98 7.12 -5.85
N ASP A 147 18.50 8.29 -6.25
CA ASP A 147 17.09 8.50 -6.60
C ASP A 147 16.66 7.69 -7.84
N GLU A 148 17.51 7.63 -8.87
CA GLU A 148 17.25 6.82 -10.08
C GLU A 148 17.20 5.32 -9.76
N VAL A 149 18.14 4.81 -8.96
CA VAL A 149 18.16 3.40 -8.53
C VAL A 149 16.93 3.08 -7.68
N GLN A 150 16.55 3.97 -6.76
CA GLN A 150 15.35 3.81 -5.94
C GLN A 150 14.09 3.74 -6.82
N ALA A 151 13.97 4.65 -7.80
CA ALA A 151 12.83 4.67 -8.72
C ALA A 151 12.75 3.37 -9.55
N ALA A 152 13.89 2.89 -10.07
CA ALA A 152 13.98 1.62 -10.80
C ALA A 152 13.59 0.43 -9.92
N MET A 153 14.03 0.39 -8.66
CA MET A 153 13.68 -0.65 -7.71
C MET A 153 12.16 -0.68 -7.42
N MET A 154 11.54 0.47 -7.15
CA MET A 154 10.09 0.55 -6.89
C MET A 154 9.26 0.15 -8.12
N LYS A 155 9.72 0.51 -9.32
CA LYS A 155 9.10 0.12 -10.59
C LYS A 155 9.14 -1.40 -10.80
N GLU A 156 10.24 -2.07 -10.50
CA GLU A 156 10.31 -3.54 -10.63
C GLU A 156 9.47 -4.26 -9.57
N ILE A 157 9.50 -3.82 -8.31
CA ILE A 157 8.72 -4.42 -7.23
C ILE A 157 7.20 -4.29 -7.48
N SER A 158 6.75 -3.15 -8.02
CA SER A 158 5.33 -2.94 -8.32
C SER A 158 4.77 -3.77 -9.49
N LYS A 159 5.62 -4.34 -10.35
CA LYS A 159 5.19 -5.18 -11.48
C LYS A 159 4.84 -6.61 -11.08
N GLN A 160 5.34 -7.09 -9.94
CA GLN A 160 4.92 -8.38 -9.41
C GLN A 160 3.45 -8.30 -8.98
N GLU A 161 2.57 -8.80 -9.84
CA GLU A 161 1.22 -9.17 -9.41
C GLU A 161 1.36 -10.34 -8.42
N ILE A 162 0.86 -10.13 -7.21
CA ILE A 162 0.62 -11.16 -6.20
C ILE A 162 -0.63 -11.96 -6.59
#